data_AF-A0A1V5T850-F1
#
_entry.id   AF-A0A1V5T850-F1
#
_cell.length_a   1.000
_cell.length_b   1.000
_cell.length_c   1.000
_cell.angle_alpha   90.00
_cell.angle_beta   90.00
_cell.angle_gamma   90.00
#
_symmetry.space_group_name_H-M   'P 1'
#
loop_
_entity.id
_entity.type
_entity.pdbx_description
1 polymer ?
#
loop_
_entity_poly.entity_id
_entity_poly.type
_entity_poly.pdbx_seq_one_letter_code
_entity_poly.pdbx_strand_id
1 'polypeptide(L)'
;MDRPVRLIFAVSCFLCIAAGCRNKNVSEQQDPIVLGYSQLGDESSWRTQNTFSIKSAAKRSGIKILFEDAMQNPANQIKALRSFIAYKVDVIAFSPLVETGWDTVLGEAKAAGIPVILVDRMIETSDDSLYTAALCSDFALEGRRAGEFLVRKFAGRTTPVNIVELAGTAFSTPAIGRSEGFREVLSAHPKFVICFSEDGDFMQSKGREIMQKVLKLYRSDEIDVLYSHNDDMTFGVIEVMKEAGLAPGKDIVIISVDATQRSIDYLREGTINCVIECNPNSGQQVMELATRIVSGENVPKRTYIQETTFDEFGDLDSIANRGY
;
A
#
# COMPACT_ATOMS: atom_id res chain seq x y z
N MET A 1 -36.16 87.99 38.17
CA MET A 1 -37.22 88.49 37.28
C MET A 1 -36.53 89.45 36.32
N ASP A 2 -35.97 88.90 35.24
CA ASP A 2 -36.59 88.84 33.89
C ASP A 2 -36.19 90.08 33.08
N ARG A 3 -35.70 90.05 31.83
CA ARG A 3 -35.20 89.04 30.88
C ARG A 3 -34.64 89.87 29.67
N PRO A 4 -34.22 89.34 28.51
CA PRO A 4 -32.86 89.50 28.00
C PRO A 4 -32.70 90.25 26.65
N VAL A 5 -31.45 90.32 26.18
CA VAL A 5 -30.99 90.84 24.88
C VAL A 5 -30.87 89.72 23.83
N ARG A 6 -31.59 89.92 22.72
CA ARG A 6 -31.29 89.71 21.28
C ARG A 6 -30.23 88.68 20.79
N LEU A 7 -30.71 87.83 19.86
CA LEU A 7 -30.26 87.61 18.46
C LEU A 7 -29.05 86.67 18.18
N ILE A 8 -29.26 85.64 17.34
CA ILE A 8 -28.70 85.46 15.97
C ILE A 8 -28.74 83.97 15.56
N PHE A 9 -29.20 83.74 14.32
CA PHE A 9 -29.24 82.49 13.56
C PHE A 9 -27.84 81.98 13.18
N ALA A 10 -27.62 80.66 13.25
CA ALA A 10 -26.61 79.98 12.43
C ALA A 10 -27.08 78.55 12.09
N VAL A 11 -27.20 78.30 10.79
CA VAL A 11 -27.59 77.06 10.13
C VAL A 11 -26.47 76.02 10.31
N SER A 12 -26.82 74.82 10.79
CA SER A 12 -25.88 73.69 10.89
C SER A 12 -26.21 72.61 9.86
N CYS A 13 -25.27 72.40 8.93
CA CYS A 13 -25.27 71.31 7.97
C CYS A 13 -25.09 69.95 8.67
N PHE A 14 -26.05 69.05 8.50
CA PHE A 14 -25.93 67.64 8.83
C PHE A 14 -25.06 66.94 7.78
N LEU A 15 -23.86 66.51 8.16
CA LEU A 15 -23.03 65.59 7.37
C LEU A 15 -23.14 64.19 7.99
N CYS A 16 -23.93 63.32 7.38
CA CYS A 16 -24.00 61.90 7.73
C CYS A 16 -22.73 61.18 7.23
N ILE A 17 -21.80 60.86 8.12
CA ILE A 17 -20.70 59.94 7.84
C ILE A 17 -21.21 58.52 8.09
N ALA A 18 -21.58 57.83 7.01
CA ALA A 18 -21.83 56.39 7.04
C ALA A 18 -20.49 55.66 7.18
N ALA A 19 -20.14 55.24 8.39
CA ALA A 19 -19.04 54.31 8.65
C ALA A 19 -19.43 52.91 8.15
N GLY A 20 -19.08 52.61 6.90
CA GLY A 20 -19.18 51.26 6.34
C GLY A 20 -18.20 50.32 7.04
N CYS A 21 -18.69 49.52 7.97
CA CYS A 21 -17.98 48.36 8.49
C CYS A 21 -17.80 47.34 7.36
N ARG A 22 -16.63 47.40 6.70
CA ARG A 22 -16.19 46.39 5.75
C ARG A 22 -15.78 45.15 6.56
N ASN A 23 -16.71 44.21 6.74
CA ASN A 23 -16.39 42.86 7.22
C ASN A 23 -15.34 42.25 6.29
N LYS A 24 -14.07 42.30 6.72
CA LYS A 24 -13.06 41.41 6.19
C LYS A 24 -13.41 40.03 6.72
N ASN A 25 -14.08 39.23 5.90
CA ASN A 25 -14.00 37.79 6.01
C ASN A 25 -12.53 37.43 5.75
N VAL A 26 -11.73 37.47 6.81
CA VAL A 26 -10.47 36.74 6.86
C VAL A 26 -10.92 35.29 6.95
N SER A 27 -10.90 34.58 5.83
CA SER A 27 -10.88 33.12 5.90
C SER A 27 -9.69 32.78 6.79
N GLU A 28 -9.92 32.23 7.98
CA GLU A 28 -8.85 31.59 8.75
C GLU A 28 -8.22 30.56 7.82
N GLN A 29 -7.05 30.91 7.29
CA GLN A 29 -6.25 29.98 6.51
C GLN A 29 -5.69 29.00 7.51
N GLN A 30 -6.45 27.92 7.75
CA GLN A 30 -6.07 26.85 8.65
C GLN A 30 -4.68 26.36 8.25
N ASP A 31 -3.77 26.26 9.21
CA ASP A 31 -2.43 25.78 8.92
C ASP A 31 -2.51 24.40 8.25
N PRO A 32 -1.71 24.16 7.20
CA PRO A 32 -1.77 22.89 6.49
C PRO A 32 -1.35 21.75 7.42
N ILE A 33 -2.13 20.66 7.40
CA ILE A 33 -1.81 19.42 8.12
C ILE A 33 -0.37 19.01 7.80
N VAL A 34 0.38 18.67 8.85
CA VAL A 34 1.72 18.09 8.76
C VAL A 34 1.61 16.59 9.03
N LEU A 35 1.88 15.80 8.01
CA LEU A 35 1.90 14.34 8.08
C LEU A 35 3.35 13.83 8.09
N GLY A 36 3.72 13.06 9.10
CA GLY A 36 4.96 12.27 9.10
C GLY A 36 4.74 10.94 8.39
N TYR A 37 5.48 10.65 7.31
CA TYR A 37 5.39 9.38 6.58
C TYR A 37 6.70 8.60 6.68
N SER A 38 6.68 7.39 7.24
CA SER A 38 7.82 6.47 7.20
C SER A 38 7.57 5.33 6.21
N GLN A 39 8.34 5.33 5.11
CA GLN A 39 8.33 4.29 4.09
C GLN A 39 9.41 3.23 4.40
N LEU A 40 9.21 1.98 3.97
CA LEU A 40 10.22 0.94 4.13
C LEU A 40 11.46 1.14 3.26
N GLY A 41 11.30 1.50 1.99
CA GLY A 41 12.36 1.60 1.00
C GLY A 41 11.80 1.62 -0.41
N ASP A 42 12.54 1.04 -1.36
CA ASP A 42 12.26 0.97 -2.79
C ASP A 42 12.51 -0.44 -3.38
N GLU A 43 12.19 -1.49 -2.61
CA GLU A 43 12.50 -2.88 -2.97
C GLU A 43 11.83 -3.38 -4.25
N SER A 44 10.75 -2.71 -4.67
CA SER A 44 9.90 -3.09 -5.79
C SER A 44 9.39 -1.89 -6.57
N SER A 45 9.00 -2.15 -7.83
CA SER A 45 8.25 -1.20 -8.66
C SER A 45 6.96 -0.74 -7.99
N TRP A 46 6.24 -1.67 -7.33
CA TRP A 46 5.05 -1.38 -6.53
C TRP A 46 5.31 -0.32 -5.44
N ARG A 47 6.40 -0.50 -4.67
CA ARG A 47 6.78 0.42 -3.58
C ARG A 47 7.16 1.79 -4.11
N THR A 48 7.86 1.82 -5.23
CA THR A 48 8.23 3.06 -5.93
C THR A 48 6.98 3.84 -6.33
N GLN A 49 5.99 3.16 -6.92
CA GLN A 49 4.71 3.77 -7.26
C GLN A 49 3.93 4.22 -6.03
N ASN A 50 3.91 3.42 -4.96
CA ASN A 50 3.22 3.80 -3.73
C ASN A 50 3.81 5.10 -3.14
N THR A 51 5.14 5.21 -3.11
CA THR A 51 5.84 6.44 -2.70
C THR A 51 5.45 7.63 -3.56
N PHE A 52 5.38 7.45 -4.89
CA PHE A 52 4.91 8.49 -5.81
C PHE A 52 3.45 8.88 -5.53
N SER A 53 2.57 7.90 -5.31
CA SER A 53 1.15 8.10 -5.01
C SER A 53 0.95 8.93 -3.75
N ILE A 54 1.65 8.58 -2.67
CA ILE A 54 1.61 9.27 -1.38
C ILE A 54 2.07 10.72 -1.51
N LYS A 55 3.26 10.95 -2.07
CA LYS A 55 3.82 12.30 -2.24
C LYS A 55 2.94 13.18 -3.15
N SER A 56 2.42 12.61 -4.23
CA SER A 56 1.56 13.33 -5.18
C SER A 56 0.21 13.67 -4.56
N ALA A 57 -0.40 12.76 -3.81
CA ALA A 57 -1.66 13.01 -3.12
C ALA A 57 -1.53 14.06 -2.02
N ALA A 58 -0.45 14.02 -1.24
CA ALA A 58 -0.17 15.04 -0.22
C ALA A 58 -0.10 16.44 -0.85
N LYS A 59 0.66 16.58 -1.95
CA LYS A 59 0.76 17.84 -2.71
C LYS A 59 -0.60 18.33 -3.21
N ARG A 60 -1.42 17.45 -3.79
CA ARG A 60 -2.76 17.81 -4.29
C ARG A 60 -3.73 18.20 -3.16
N SER A 61 -3.57 17.60 -1.99
CA SER A 61 -4.44 17.82 -0.83
C SER A 61 -3.98 19.00 0.04
N GLY A 62 -2.85 19.65 -0.29
CA GLY A 62 -2.29 20.73 0.52
C GLY A 62 -1.67 20.28 1.84
N ILE A 63 -1.45 18.97 2.03
CA ILE A 63 -0.83 18.39 3.23
C ILE A 63 0.69 18.48 3.09
N LYS A 64 1.35 19.01 4.12
CA LYS A 64 2.81 19.00 4.23
C LYS A 64 3.25 17.62 4.67
N ILE A 65 4.20 17.02 3.96
CA ILE A 65 4.73 15.69 4.29
C ILE A 65 6.18 15.77 4.78
N LEU A 66 6.45 15.21 5.95
CA LEU A 66 7.80 14.86 6.39
C LEU A 66 8.00 13.39 6.03
N PHE A 67 8.69 13.14 4.91
CA PHE A 67 8.85 11.80 4.35
C PHE A 67 10.23 11.24 4.68
N GLU A 68 10.27 10.08 5.33
CA GLU A 68 11.49 9.36 5.68
C GLU A 68 11.48 7.96 5.04
N ASP A 69 12.60 7.61 4.42
CA ASP A 69 12.87 6.28 3.87
C ASP A 69 13.73 5.50 4.87
N ALA A 70 13.27 4.30 5.25
CA ALA A 70 13.95 3.49 6.24
C ALA A 70 15.09 2.63 5.70
N MET A 71 15.26 2.53 4.38
CA MET A 71 16.27 1.72 3.72
C MET A 71 16.24 0.26 4.19
N GLN A 72 15.04 -0.33 4.23
CA GLN A 72 14.75 -1.70 4.69
C GLN A 72 15.21 -1.98 6.14
N ASN A 73 15.25 -0.98 7.01
CA ASN A 73 15.71 -1.13 8.40
C ASN A 73 14.65 -0.67 9.42
N PRO A 74 14.12 -1.58 10.27
CA PRO A 74 13.13 -1.22 11.30
C PRO A 74 13.63 -0.16 12.29
N ALA A 75 14.92 -0.15 12.63
CA ALA A 75 15.49 0.85 13.54
C ALA A 75 15.43 2.26 12.94
N ASN A 76 15.56 2.39 11.61
CA ASN A 76 15.38 3.66 10.91
C ASN A 76 13.91 4.10 10.93
N GLN A 77 12.94 3.17 10.79
CA GLN A 77 11.52 3.50 10.95
C GLN A 77 11.23 4.03 12.36
N ILE A 78 11.70 3.34 13.40
CA ILE A 78 11.53 3.79 14.79
C ILE A 78 12.13 5.19 15.00
N LYS A 79 13.30 5.47 14.41
CA LYS A 79 13.93 6.80 14.45
C LYS A 79 13.10 7.86 13.71
N ALA A 80 12.53 7.54 12.56
CA ALA A 80 11.65 8.43 11.81
C ALA A 80 10.40 8.76 12.63
N LEU A 81 9.72 7.75 13.19
CA LEU A 81 8.54 7.91 14.03
C LEU A 81 8.82 8.82 15.23
N ARG A 82 9.94 8.62 15.93
CA ARG A 82 10.37 9.50 17.04
C ARG A 82 10.66 10.93 16.60
N SER A 83 11.25 11.11 15.41
CA SER A 83 11.44 12.45 14.83
C SER A 83 10.11 13.13 14.57
N PHE A 84 9.11 12.42 14.02
CA PHE A 84 7.77 12.96 13.79
C PHE A 84 7.08 13.37 15.10
N ILE A 85 7.22 12.55 16.16
CA ILE A 85 6.73 12.89 17.51
C ILE A 85 7.41 14.16 18.03
N ALA A 86 8.74 14.26 17.91
CA ALA A 86 9.50 15.42 18.34
C ALA A 86 9.12 16.70 17.58
N TYR A 87 8.84 16.58 16.28
CA TYR A 87 8.34 17.67 15.43
C TYR A 87 6.87 18.00 15.66
N LYS A 88 6.15 17.20 16.47
CA LYS A 88 4.72 17.37 16.76
C LYS A 88 3.89 17.45 15.48
N VAL A 89 4.11 16.50 14.58
CA VAL A 89 3.24 16.35 13.39
C VAL A 89 1.79 16.11 13.83
N ASP A 90 0.83 16.47 12.99
CA ASP A 90 -0.60 16.30 13.28
C ASP A 90 -1.04 14.83 13.18
N VAL A 91 -0.35 14.05 12.35
CA VAL A 91 -0.62 12.63 12.14
C VAL A 91 0.64 11.91 11.64
N ILE A 92 0.81 10.66 12.06
CA ILE A 92 1.84 9.76 11.53
C ILE A 92 1.15 8.72 10.64
N ALA A 93 1.72 8.47 9.47
CA ALA A 93 1.39 7.31 8.65
C ALA A 93 2.67 6.52 8.35
N PHE A 94 2.61 5.19 8.37
CA PHE A 94 3.79 4.39 7.99
C PHE A 94 3.42 3.02 7.47
N SER A 95 4.33 2.42 6.73
CA SER A 95 4.25 1.04 6.26
C SER A 95 5.21 0.18 7.09
N PRO A 96 4.72 -0.57 8.10
CA PRO A 96 5.57 -1.41 8.96
C PRO A 96 6.37 -2.42 8.15
N LEU A 97 7.70 -2.46 8.28
CA LEU A 97 8.52 -3.44 7.56
C LEU A 97 8.14 -4.89 7.93
N VAL A 98 7.95 -5.14 9.23
CA VAL A 98 7.65 -6.44 9.87
C VAL A 98 6.49 -6.27 10.86
N GLU A 99 5.88 -7.36 11.32
CA GLU A 99 4.68 -7.30 12.18
C GLU A 99 4.95 -6.80 13.60
N THR A 100 6.12 -7.10 14.18
CA THR A 100 6.37 -6.93 15.62
C THR A 100 7.36 -5.80 15.93
N GLY A 101 7.42 -5.38 17.20
CA GLY A 101 8.41 -4.41 17.69
C GLY A 101 7.98 -2.93 17.68
N TRP A 102 6.71 -2.66 17.38
CA TRP A 102 6.19 -1.29 17.25
C TRP A 102 5.58 -0.72 18.55
N ASP A 103 5.20 -1.57 19.50
CA ASP A 103 4.42 -1.19 20.69
C ASP A 103 4.99 0.01 21.44
N THR A 104 6.30 0.03 21.69
CA THR A 104 6.96 1.11 22.44
C THR A 104 6.83 2.46 21.72
N VAL A 105 7.16 2.53 20.43
CA VAL A 105 7.17 3.80 19.69
C VAL A 105 5.76 4.28 19.36
N LEU A 106 4.81 3.36 19.14
CA LEU A 106 3.41 3.72 18.98
C LEU A 106 2.77 4.18 20.30
N GLY A 107 3.21 3.61 21.43
CA GLY A 107 2.86 4.10 22.76
C GLY A 107 3.36 5.52 23.00
N GLU A 108 4.58 5.84 22.56
CA GLU A 108 5.13 7.20 22.57
C GLU A 108 4.26 8.18 21.73
N ALA A 109 3.86 7.78 20.51
CA ALA A 109 2.99 8.60 19.66
C ALA A 109 1.62 8.84 20.29
N LYS A 110 1.01 7.79 20.84
CA LYS A 110 -0.27 7.85 21.56
C LYS A 110 -0.19 8.76 22.78
N ALA A 111 0.88 8.68 23.58
CA ALA A 111 1.09 9.56 24.73
C ALA A 111 1.27 11.03 24.33
N ALA A 112 1.80 11.29 23.13
CA ALA A 112 1.90 12.63 22.54
C ALA A 112 0.57 13.12 21.92
N GLY A 113 -0.47 12.28 21.86
CA GLY A 113 -1.75 12.60 21.24
C GLY A 113 -1.72 12.59 19.71
N ILE A 114 -0.71 11.98 19.10
CA ILE A 114 -0.55 11.94 17.64
C ILE A 114 -1.18 10.65 17.11
N PRO A 115 -2.25 10.73 16.29
CA PRO A 115 -2.87 9.56 15.70
C PRO A 115 -1.94 8.89 14.68
N VAL A 116 -2.07 7.56 14.57
CA VAL A 116 -1.24 6.73 13.69
C VAL A 116 -2.09 6.01 12.66
N ILE A 117 -1.66 6.05 11.40
CA ILE A 117 -2.26 5.31 10.28
C ILE A 117 -1.27 4.24 9.80
N LEU A 118 -1.69 2.98 9.81
CA LEU A 118 -0.95 1.91 9.15
C LEU A 118 -1.30 1.91 7.66
N VAL A 119 -0.29 1.84 6.79
CA VAL A 119 -0.47 1.87 5.34
C VAL A 119 0.17 0.64 4.73
N ASP A 120 -0.58 -0.07 3.88
CA ASP A 120 -0.20 -1.29 3.17
C ASP A 120 0.01 -2.49 4.11
N ARG A 121 0.93 -2.39 5.07
CA ARG A 121 1.26 -3.45 6.03
C ARG A 121 0.63 -3.22 7.40
N MET A 122 0.41 -4.31 8.12
CA MET A 122 -0.13 -4.33 9.49
C MET A 122 0.97 -4.56 10.54
N ILE A 123 0.58 -4.43 11.81
CA ILE A 123 1.39 -4.83 12.96
C ILE A 123 0.65 -5.90 13.76
N GLU A 124 1.41 -6.71 14.49
CA GLU A 124 0.91 -7.58 15.55
C GLU A 124 1.09 -6.85 16.89
N THR A 125 -0.02 -6.64 17.61
CA THR A 125 0.00 -6.03 18.94
C THR A 125 -1.19 -6.50 19.78
N SER A 126 -1.01 -6.49 21.09
CA SER A 126 -2.11 -6.74 22.06
C SER A 126 -2.90 -5.48 22.40
N ASP A 127 -2.35 -4.29 22.15
CA ASP A 127 -3.03 -3.01 22.33
C ASP A 127 -3.46 -2.44 20.98
N ASP A 128 -4.68 -2.77 20.56
CA ASP A 128 -5.23 -2.26 19.31
C ASP A 128 -5.32 -0.72 19.30
N SER A 129 -5.35 -0.04 20.46
CA SER A 129 -5.43 1.43 20.52
C SER A 129 -4.12 2.16 20.21
N LEU A 130 -3.06 1.44 19.82
CA LEU A 130 -1.79 2.01 19.36
C LEU A 130 -1.82 2.63 17.96
N TYR A 131 -2.86 2.34 17.17
CA TYR A 131 -3.09 2.97 15.88
C TYR A 131 -4.55 3.37 15.73
N THR A 132 -4.81 4.40 14.94
CA THR A 132 -6.15 4.95 14.72
C THR A 132 -6.87 4.23 13.59
N ALA A 133 -6.17 4.02 12.47
CA ALA A 133 -6.72 3.37 11.29
C ALA A 133 -5.65 2.59 10.53
N ALA A 134 -6.07 1.61 9.75
CA ALA A 134 -5.23 0.90 8.80
C ALA A 134 -5.88 0.93 7.41
N LEU A 135 -5.07 1.21 6.39
CA LEU A 135 -5.42 1.11 4.99
C LEU A 135 -4.50 0.09 4.33
N CYS A 136 -5.00 -1.10 4.04
CA CYS A 136 -4.20 -2.23 3.59
C CYS A 136 -4.95 -3.06 2.54
N SER A 137 -4.23 -3.97 1.89
CA SER A 137 -4.84 -5.01 1.06
C SER A 137 -5.28 -6.19 1.91
N ASP A 138 -6.20 -7.01 1.40
CA ASP A 138 -6.53 -8.30 2.02
C ASP A 138 -5.60 -9.38 1.46
N PHE A 139 -4.42 -9.49 2.05
CA PHE A 139 -3.37 -10.40 1.58
C PHE A 139 -3.78 -11.88 1.60
N ALA A 140 -4.66 -12.27 2.54
CA ALA A 140 -5.22 -13.62 2.57
C ALA A 140 -6.19 -13.84 1.40
N LEU A 141 -6.99 -12.84 1.06
CA LEU A 141 -7.84 -12.89 -0.14
C LEU A 141 -7.01 -12.93 -1.42
N GLU A 142 -5.90 -12.19 -1.50
CA GLU A 142 -4.97 -12.27 -2.63
C GLU A 142 -4.42 -13.69 -2.80
N GLY A 143 -3.97 -14.32 -1.70
CA GLY A 143 -3.52 -15.71 -1.68
C GLY A 143 -4.62 -16.71 -2.08
N ARG A 144 -5.84 -16.54 -1.55
CA ARG A 144 -6.99 -17.38 -1.92
C ARG A 144 -7.30 -17.29 -3.41
N ARG A 145 -7.31 -16.07 -3.98
CA ARG A 145 -7.54 -15.87 -5.43
C ARG A 145 -6.48 -16.58 -6.28
N ALA A 146 -5.21 -16.57 -5.87
CA ALA A 146 -4.16 -17.35 -6.52
C ALA A 146 -4.45 -18.87 -6.47
N GLY A 147 -4.91 -19.37 -5.32
CA GLY A 147 -5.29 -20.78 -5.17
C GLY A 147 -6.52 -21.16 -6.01
N GLU A 148 -7.53 -20.29 -6.06
CA GLU A 148 -8.75 -20.47 -6.85
C GLU A 148 -8.46 -20.51 -8.35
N PHE A 149 -7.58 -19.63 -8.83
CA PHE A 149 -7.08 -19.69 -10.21
C PHE A 149 -6.45 -21.05 -10.50
N LEU A 150 -5.61 -21.56 -9.58
CA LEU A 150 -4.93 -22.83 -9.77
C LEU A 150 -5.91 -24.02 -9.83
N VAL A 151 -6.90 -24.04 -8.95
CA VAL A 151 -7.98 -25.04 -8.95
C VAL A 151 -8.69 -25.06 -10.30
N ARG A 152 -9.00 -23.88 -10.85
CA ARG A 152 -9.65 -23.74 -12.16
C ARG A 152 -8.74 -24.20 -13.30
N LYS A 153 -7.49 -23.73 -13.34
CA LYS A 153 -6.50 -24.07 -14.38
C LYS A 153 -6.27 -25.57 -14.50
N PHE A 154 -6.25 -26.28 -13.37
CA PHE A 154 -5.96 -27.71 -13.31
C PHE A 154 -7.19 -28.56 -12.98
N ALA A 155 -8.41 -28.08 -13.22
CA ALA A 155 -9.65 -28.78 -12.85
C ALA A 155 -9.71 -30.23 -13.36
N GLY A 156 -9.29 -30.47 -14.60
CA GLY A 156 -9.28 -31.80 -15.23
C GLY A 156 -8.06 -32.69 -14.89
N ARG A 157 -7.04 -32.16 -14.21
CA ARG A 157 -5.81 -32.92 -13.91
C ARG A 157 -6.00 -33.76 -12.64
N THR A 158 -5.69 -35.05 -12.74
CA THR A 158 -5.79 -36.03 -11.65
C THR A 158 -4.44 -36.41 -11.04
N THR A 159 -3.34 -36.15 -11.74
CA THR A 159 -1.98 -36.35 -11.24
C THR A 159 -1.54 -35.18 -10.35
N PRO A 160 -0.49 -35.36 -9.54
CA PRO A 160 0.10 -34.26 -8.78
C PRO A 160 0.48 -33.07 -9.67
N VAL A 161 0.37 -31.89 -9.09
CA VAL A 161 0.76 -30.59 -9.64
C VAL A 161 1.77 -29.99 -8.66
N ASN A 162 3.02 -29.93 -9.09
CA ASN A 162 4.14 -29.46 -8.27
C ASN A 162 4.28 -27.94 -8.36
N ILE A 163 4.35 -27.29 -7.21
CA ILE A 163 4.34 -25.84 -7.07
C ILE A 163 5.64 -25.38 -6.42
N VAL A 164 6.27 -24.40 -7.05
CA VAL A 164 7.36 -23.60 -6.49
C VAL A 164 6.76 -22.29 -5.99
N GLU A 165 6.97 -21.95 -4.73
CA GLU A 165 6.54 -20.70 -4.11
C GLU A 165 7.74 -19.76 -3.87
N LEU A 166 7.63 -18.52 -4.31
CA LEU A 166 8.53 -17.43 -3.96
C LEU A 166 7.77 -16.48 -3.04
N ALA A 167 8.10 -16.56 -1.75
CA ALA A 167 7.48 -15.73 -0.73
C ALA A 167 8.12 -14.34 -0.68
N GLY A 168 7.41 -13.37 -0.10
CA GLY A 168 7.92 -12.01 0.09
C GLY A 168 8.99 -11.87 1.16
N THR A 169 9.15 -10.66 1.72
CA THR A 169 10.00 -10.44 2.90
C THR A 169 9.49 -11.28 4.07
N ALA A 170 10.40 -12.04 4.69
CA ALA A 170 10.11 -12.86 5.86
C ALA A 170 9.43 -12.03 6.97
N PHE A 171 8.40 -12.60 7.60
CA PHE A 171 7.62 -11.98 8.68
C PHE A 171 6.90 -10.66 8.30
N SER A 172 6.73 -10.38 7.01
CA SER A 172 5.87 -9.30 6.54
C SER A 172 4.43 -9.78 6.38
N THR A 173 3.47 -8.92 6.70
CA THR A 173 2.03 -9.19 6.55
C THR A 173 1.62 -9.66 5.15
N PRO A 174 2.13 -9.09 4.03
CA PRO A 174 1.81 -9.62 2.70
C PRO A 174 2.33 -11.05 2.50
N ALA A 175 3.56 -11.35 2.90
CA ALA A 175 4.13 -12.68 2.69
C ALA A 175 3.38 -13.76 3.49
N ILE A 176 3.02 -13.45 4.74
CA ILE A 176 2.23 -14.33 5.61
C ILE A 176 0.82 -14.52 5.03
N GLY A 177 0.09 -13.42 4.79
CA GLY A 177 -1.30 -13.51 4.32
C GLY A 177 -1.42 -14.22 2.97
N ARG A 178 -0.56 -13.89 2.00
CA ARG A 178 -0.51 -14.55 0.68
C ARG A 178 -0.25 -16.05 0.81
N SER A 179 0.73 -16.42 1.63
CA SER A 179 1.05 -17.83 1.93
C SER A 179 -0.12 -18.59 2.53
N GLU A 180 -0.76 -18.01 3.56
CA GLU A 180 -1.84 -18.64 4.32
C GLU A 180 -3.09 -18.78 3.46
N GLY A 181 -3.50 -17.72 2.76
CA GLY A 181 -4.66 -17.75 1.88
C GLY A 181 -4.49 -18.73 0.72
N PHE A 182 -3.28 -18.82 0.15
CA PHE A 182 -3.00 -19.81 -0.88
C PHE A 182 -3.13 -21.24 -0.34
N ARG A 183 -2.48 -21.53 0.80
CA ARG A 183 -2.54 -22.83 1.47
C ARG A 183 -3.96 -23.20 1.93
N GLU A 184 -4.77 -22.23 2.36
CA GLU A 184 -6.18 -22.42 2.74
C GLU A 184 -6.95 -23.10 1.61
N VAL A 185 -6.83 -22.59 0.38
CA VAL A 185 -7.48 -23.18 -0.80
C VAL A 185 -6.89 -24.55 -1.13
N LEU A 186 -5.56 -24.67 -1.13
CA LEU A 186 -4.90 -25.95 -1.49
C LEU A 186 -5.21 -27.08 -0.51
N SER A 187 -5.54 -26.78 0.75
CA SER A 187 -5.85 -27.77 1.78
C SER A 187 -7.02 -28.70 1.39
N ALA A 188 -7.95 -28.21 0.58
CA ALA A 188 -9.08 -28.98 0.05
C ALA A 188 -8.72 -29.82 -1.20
N HIS A 189 -7.49 -29.69 -1.71
CA HIS A 189 -7.07 -30.22 -3.01
C HIS A 189 -5.68 -30.88 -2.92
N PRO A 190 -5.57 -32.13 -2.42
CA PRO A 190 -4.30 -32.79 -2.12
C PRO A 190 -3.40 -33.07 -3.34
N LYS A 191 -3.90 -32.84 -4.57
CA LYS A 191 -3.09 -32.95 -5.79
C LYS A 191 -2.10 -31.79 -5.95
N PHE A 192 -2.35 -30.66 -5.30
CA PHE A 192 -1.45 -29.51 -5.32
C PHE A 192 -0.40 -29.66 -4.23
N VAL A 193 0.87 -29.72 -4.63
CA VAL A 193 2.00 -29.97 -3.73
C VAL A 193 2.98 -28.82 -3.86
N ILE A 194 3.13 -28.02 -2.80
CA ILE A 194 4.22 -27.05 -2.71
C ILE A 194 5.50 -27.85 -2.44
N CYS A 195 6.30 -28.07 -3.49
CA CYS A 195 7.52 -28.87 -3.42
C CYS A 195 8.75 -28.02 -3.06
N PHE A 196 8.65 -26.70 -3.20
CA PHE A 196 9.70 -25.75 -2.86
C PHE A 196 9.08 -24.41 -2.42
N SER A 197 9.60 -23.78 -1.37
CA SER A 197 9.22 -22.45 -0.93
C SER A 197 10.43 -21.73 -0.35
N GLU A 198 10.68 -20.49 -0.77
CA GLU A 198 11.76 -19.65 -0.24
C GLU A 198 11.37 -18.17 -0.28
N ASP A 199 11.80 -17.41 0.73
CA ASP A 199 11.61 -15.96 0.81
C ASP A 199 12.55 -15.25 -0.17
N GLY A 200 11.99 -14.42 -1.05
CA GLY A 200 12.70 -13.64 -2.05
C GLY A 200 12.68 -12.13 -1.78
N ASP A 201 12.30 -11.71 -0.58
CA ASP A 201 12.35 -10.31 -0.14
C ASP A 201 11.64 -9.29 -1.05
N PHE A 202 10.72 -9.76 -1.91
CA PHE A 202 10.08 -8.96 -2.96
C PHE A 202 11.04 -8.38 -4.02
N MET A 203 12.28 -8.84 -4.08
CA MET A 203 13.32 -8.30 -4.96
C MET A 203 13.50 -9.13 -6.23
N GLN A 204 13.61 -8.45 -7.38
CA GLN A 204 13.89 -9.10 -8.66
C GLN A 204 15.18 -9.97 -8.63
N SER A 205 16.25 -9.46 -8.03
CA SER A 205 17.52 -10.19 -7.91
C SER A 205 17.36 -11.51 -7.16
N LYS A 206 16.53 -11.53 -6.12
CA LYS A 206 16.22 -12.74 -5.35
C LYS A 206 15.35 -13.72 -6.12
N GLY A 207 14.36 -13.23 -6.87
CA GLY A 207 13.61 -14.09 -7.80
C GLY A 207 14.51 -14.82 -8.79
N ARG A 208 15.53 -14.12 -9.32
CA ARG A 208 16.57 -14.70 -10.18
C ARG A 208 17.40 -15.77 -9.44
N GLU A 209 17.91 -15.45 -8.25
CA GLU A 209 18.69 -16.40 -7.42
C GLU A 209 17.91 -17.67 -7.10
N ILE A 210 16.64 -17.52 -6.69
CA ILE A 210 15.77 -18.64 -6.34
C ILE A 210 15.47 -19.51 -7.56
N MET A 211 15.12 -18.93 -8.71
CA MET A 211 14.85 -19.72 -9.91
C MET A 211 16.08 -20.51 -10.37
N GLN A 212 17.28 -19.93 -10.27
CA GLN A 212 18.53 -20.66 -10.56
C GLN A 212 18.76 -21.83 -9.61
N LYS A 213 18.38 -21.68 -8.33
CA LYS A 213 18.45 -22.76 -7.34
C LYS A 213 17.42 -23.85 -7.65
N VAL A 214 16.18 -23.47 -7.97
CA VAL A 214 15.11 -24.39 -8.36
C VAL A 214 15.52 -25.23 -9.57
N LEU A 215 16.03 -24.63 -10.65
CA LEU A 215 16.48 -25.36 -11.84
C LEU A 215 17.71 -26.27 -11.63
N LYS A 216 18.43 -26.13 -10.50
CA LYS A 216 19.49 -27.07 -10.10
C LYS A 216 18.94 -28.25 -9.29
N LEU A 217 17.86 -28.04 -8.56
CA LEU A 217 17.25 -29.03 -7.67
C LEU A 217 16.22 -29.90 -8.39
N TYR A 218 15.52 -29.33 -9.37
CA TYR A 218 14.44 -29.96 -10.10
C TYR A 218 14.69 -29.87 -11.59
N ARG A 219 14.25 -30.89 -12.33
CA ARG A 219 14.12 -30.76 -13.78
C ARG A 219 12.95 -29.83 -14.08
N SER A 220 13.02 -29.08 -15.18
CA SER A 220 11.95 -28.16 -15.54
C SER A 220 10.60 -28.84 -15.78
N ASP A 221 10.60 -30.11 -16.23
CA ASP A 221 9.39 -30.93 -16.43
C ASP A 221 8.82 -31.51 -15.14
N GLU A 222 9.47 -31.29 -13.99
CA GLU A 222 8.97 -31.67 -12.67
C GLU A 222 8.20 -30.54 -11.98
N ILE A 223 8.27 -29.31 -12.49
CA ILE A 223 7.59 -28.13 -11.93
C ILE A 223 6.42 -27.77 -12.83
N ASP A 224 5.19 -27.76 -12.30
CA ASP A 224 4.01 -27.39 -13.07
C ASP A 224 3.64 -25.91 -12.89
N VAL A 225 3.93 -25.35 -11.71
CA VAL A 225 3.46 -24.02 -11.29
C VAL A 225 4.55 -23.27 -10.53
N LEU A 226 4.65 -21.97 -10.79
CA LEU A 226 5.35 -21.01 -9.97
C LEU A 226 4.37 -19.96 -9.43
N TYR A 227 4.28 -19.86 -8.11
CA TYR A 227 3.54 -18.81 -7.42
C TYR A 227 4.53 -17.84 -6.79
N SER A 228 4.50 -16.59 -7.24
CA SER A 228 5.36 -15.52 -6.72
C SER A 228 4.52 -14.47 -6.03
N HIS A 229 4.91 -14.10 -4.82
CA HIS A 229 4.17 -13.12 -4.03
C HIS A 229 4.30 -11.68 -4.56
N ASN A 230 5.15 -11.39 -5.55
CA ASN A 230 5.07 -10.13 -6.29
C ASN A 230 5.60 -10.22 -7.73
N ASP A 231 5.32 -9.16 -8.50
CA ASP A 231 5.72 -9.01 -9.90
C ASP A 231 7.25 -8.91 -10.07
N ASP A 232 7.95 -8.14 -9.24
CA ASP A 232 9.40 -7.94 -9.39
C ASP A 232 10.18 -9.27 -9.24
N MET A 233 9.85 -10.11 -8.26
CA MET A 233 10.42 -11.46 -8.15
C MET A 233 10.09 -12.30 -9.39
N THR A 234 8.85 -12.23 -9.89
CA THR A 234 8.40 -12.92 -11.10
C THR A 234 9.23 -12.51 -12.33
N PHE A 235 9.63 -11.25 -12.44
CA PHE A 235 10.48 -10.80 -13.55
C PHE A 235 11.86 -11.46 -13.52
N GLY A 236 12.46 -11.60 -12.33
CA GLY A 236 13.73 -12.30 -12.16
C GLY A 236 13.62 -13.79 -12.50
N VAL A 237 12.51 -14.42 -12.13
CA VAL A 237 12.17 -15.80 -12.52
C VAL A 237 12.09 -15.93 -14.05
N ILE A 238 11.33 -15.05 -14.71
CA ILE A 238 11.12 -15.07 -16.17
C ILE A 238 12.44 -14.94 -16.92
N GLU A 239 13.36 -14.09 -16.45
CA GLU A 239 14.70 -13.94 -17.02
C GLU A 239 15.47 -15.26 -17.00
N VAL A 240 15.53 -15.94 -15.84
CA VAL A 240 16.22 -17.23 -15.70
C VAL A 240 15.58 -18.33 -16.52
N MET A 241 14.25 -18.38 -16.56
CA MET A 241 13.53 -19.35 -17.38
C MET A 241 13.88 -19.20 -18.86
N LYS A 242 13.87 -17.96 -19.37
CA LYS A 242 14.24 -17.67 -20.77
C LYS A 242 15.71 -18.00 -21.04
N GLU A 243 16.62 -17.68 -20.12
CA GLU A 243 18.04 -18.06 -20.20
C GLU A 243 18.24 -19.59 -20.27
N ALA A 244 17.40 -20.34 -19.56
CA ALA A 244 17.40 -21.80 -19.57
C ALA A 244 16.66 -22.42 -20.77
N GLY A 245 16.13 -21.61 -21.69
CA GLY A 245 15.39 -22.07 -22.86
C GLY A 245 13.97 -22.54 -22.58
N LEU A 246 13.42 -22.23 -21.40
CA LEU A 246 12.03 -22.50 -21.03
C LEU A 246 11.12 -21.38 -21.53
N ALA A 247 9.90 -21.73 -21.90
CA ALA A 247 8.81 -20.83 -22.25
C ALA A 247 7.95 -20.54 -21.01
N PRO A 248 8.13 -19.37 -20.34
CA PRO A 248 7.32 -19.02 -19.17
C PRO A 248 5.84 -18.91 -19.53
N GLY A 249 4.97 -19.31 -18.61
CA GLY A 249 3.53 -19.38 -18.82
C GLY A 249 3.04 -20.56 -19.65
N LYS A 250 3.96 -21.34 -20.25
CA LYS A 250 3.68 -22.55 -21.03
C LYS A 250 4.29 -23.80 -20.41
N ASP A 251 5.62 -23.80 -20.23
CA ASP A 251 6.33 -24.92 -19.60
C ASP A 251 6.06 -24.96 -18.09
N ILE A 252 5.94 -23.79 -17.46
CA ILE A 252 5.54 -23.61 -16.07
C ILE A 252 4.46 -22.53 -16.02
N VAL A 253 3.33 -22.83 -15.39
CA VAL A 253 2.25 -21.85 -15.14
C VAL A 253 2.71 -20.83 -14.11
N ILE A 254 2.53 -19.54 -14.38
CA ILE A 254 2.98 -18.46 -13.48
C ILE A 254 1.80 -17.69 -12.91
N ILE A 255 1.79 -17.56 -11.58
CA ILE A 255 0.87 -16.72 -10.82
C ILE A 255 1.69 -15.65 -10.10
N SER A 256 1.35 -14.38 -10.32
CA SER A 256 2.03 -13.22 -9.72
C SER A 256 1.04 -12.32 -8.98
N VAL A 257 1.55 -11.38 -8.18
CA VAL A 257 0.76 -10.38 -7.45
C VAL A 257 1.35 -8.98 -7.70
N ASP A 258 0.50 -7.95 -7.72
CA ASP A 258 0.75 -6.49 -7.79
C ASP A 258 0.09 -5.82 -9.01
N ALA A 259 0.00 -6.52 -10.14
CA ALA A 259 -0.59 -6.00 -11.38
C ALA A 259 0.05 -4.68 -11.85
N THR A 260 1.38 -4.63 -11.82
CA THR A 260 2.19 -3.64 -12.53
C THR A 260 1.95 -3.71 -14.04
N GLN A 261 2.27 -2.65 -14.77
CA GLN A 261 2.12 -2.58 -16.21
C GLN A 261 2.89 -3.72 -16.90
N ARG A 262 4.12 -3.99 -16.45
CA ARG A 262 4.97 -5.04 -17.02
C ARG A 262 4.36 -6.44 -16.80
N SER A 263 3.73 -6.71 -15.67
CA SER A 263 3.08 -8.02 -15.45
C SER A 263 1.79 -8.17 -16.24
N ILE A 264 1.00 -7.11 -16.40
CA ILE A 264 -0.16 -7.10 -17.29
C ILE A 264 0.24 -7.30 -18.76
N ASP A 265 1.35 -6.70 -19.19
CA ASP A 265 1.88 -6.93 -20.54
C ASP A 265 2.32 -8.40 -20.71
N TYR A 266 3.02 -8.97 -19.71
CA TYR A 266 3.36 -10.40 -19.72
C TYR A 266 2.13 -11.33 -19.65
N LEU A 267 1.05 -10.92 -18.97
CA LEU A 267 -0.21 -11.64 -18.97
C LEU A 267 -0.83 -11.67 -20.37
N ARG A 268 -0.87 -10.53 -21.07
CA ARG A 268 -1.36 -10.43 -22.46
C ARG A 268 -0.52 -11.27 -23.43
N GLU A 269 0.79 -11.33 -23.22
CA GLU A 269 1.71 -12.17 -24.01
C GLU A 269 1.59 -13.67 -23.70
N GLY A 270 0.91 -14.05 -22.62
CA GLY A 270 0.86 -15.42 -22.11
C GLY A 270 2.16 -15.90 -21.45
N THR A 271 3.05 -14.96 -21.08
CA THR A 271 4.26 -15.22 -20.28
C THR A 271 3.91 -15.42 -18.80
N ILE A 272 2.85 -14.76 -18.32
CA ILE A 272 2.21 -14.97 -17.01
C ILE A 272 0.77 -15.44 -17.26
N ASN A 273 0.21 -16.29 -16.40
CA ASN A 273 -1.15 -16.82 -16.58
C ASN A 273 -2.19 -16.16 -15.67
N CYS A 274 -1.76 -15.67 -14.50
CA CYS A 274 -2.62 -14.99 -13.55
C CYS A 274 -1.83 -13.91 -12.79
N VAL A 275 -2.44 -12.75 -12.63
CA VAL A 275 -1.92 -11.62 -11.86
C VAL A 275 -3.00 -11.15 -10.90
N ILE A 276 -2.74 -11.24 -9.61
CA ILE A 276 -3.61 -10.71 -8.57
C ILE A 276 -3.24 -9.24 -8.36
N GLU A 277 -4.21 -8.32 -8.39
CA GLU A 277 -3.94 -6.91 -8.13
C GLU A 277 -3.66 -6.70 -6.65
N CYS A 278 -2.55 -6.00 -6.37
CA CYS A 278 -2.32 -5.31 -5.11
C CYS A 278 -2.13 -3.83 -5.48
N ASN A 279 -3.02 -2.92 -5.08
CA ASN A 279 -3.04 -1.59 -5.71
C ASN A 279 -2.15 -0.57 -4.94
N PRO A 280 -1.06 -0.06 -5.55
CA PRO A 280 -0.13 0.86 -4.88
C PRO A 280 -0.69 2.28 -4.74
N ASN A 281 -1.78 2.63 -5.44
CA ASN A 281 -2.31 3.98 -5.52
C ASN A 281 -3.17 4.39 -4.31
N SER A 282 -2.65 4.15 -3.10
CA SER A 282 -3.33 4.43 -1.84
C SER A 282 -3.19 5.88 -1.37
N GLY A 283 -2.38 6.71 -2.03
CA GLY A 283 -2.03 8.05 -1.55
C GLY A 283 -3.22 8.95 -1.25
N GLN A 284 -4.22 8.98 -2.15
CA GLN A 284 -5.41 9.79 -1.97
C GLN A 284 -6.22 9.36 -0.73
N GLN A 285 -6.41 8.05 -0.56
CA GLN A 285 -7.14 7.48 0.59
C GLN A 285 -6.39 7.74 1.91
N VAL A 286 -5.06 7.70 1.92
CA VAL A 286 -4.26 8.07 3.10
C VAL A 286 -4.45 9.54 3.46
N MET A 287 -4.45 10.46 2.49
CA MET A 287 -4.67 11.89 2.76
C MET A 287 -6.09 12.17 3.25
N GLU A 288 -7.10 11.46 2.72
CA GLU A 288 -8.48 11.56 3.18
C GLU A 288 -8.64 11.04 4.61
N LEU A 289 -8.06 9.88 4.94
CA LEU A 289 -8.04 9.35 6.30
C LEU A 289 -7.34 10.31 7.26
N ALA A 290 -6.17 10.83 6.90
CA ALA A 290 -5.43 11.81 7.68
C ALA A 290 -6.27 13.06 7.98
N THR A 291 -6.92 13.63 6.97
CA THR A 291 -7.76 14.83 7.11
C THR A 291 -8.92 14.59 8.07
N ARG A 292 -9.62 13.46 7.91
CA ARG A 292 -10.77 13.10 8.77
C ARG A 292 -10.35 12.87 10.21
N ILE A 293 -9.25 12.14 10.42
CA ILE A 293 -8.68 11.86 11.75
C ILE A 293 -8.28 13.16 12.45
N VAL A 294 -7.55 14.05 11.78
CA VAL A 294 -7.13 15.35 12.35
C VAL A 294 -8.33 16.26 12.64
N SER A 295 -9.40 16.14 11.86
CA SER A 295 -10.66 16.86 12.09
C SER A 295 -11.53 16.26 13.22
N GLY A 296 -11.07 15.20 13.88
CA GLY A 296 -11.79 14.54 14.97
C GLY A 296 -12.96 13.66 14.51
N GLU A 297 -13.02 13.31 13.23
CA GLU A 297 -14.04 12.39 12.72
C GLU A 297 -13.74 10.93 13.10
N ASN A 298 -14.80 10.15 13.29
CA ASN A 298 -14.68 8.70 13.42
C ASN A 298 -14.41 8.07 12.04
N VAL A 299 -13.36 7.25 11.97
CA VAL A 299 -12.98 6.48 10.78
C VAL A 299 -13.03 4.98 11.06
N PRO A 300 -13.27 4.14 10.04
CA PRO A 300 -13.14 2.69 10.21
C PRO A 300 -11.75 2.31 10.67
N LYS A 301 -11.66 1.35 11.60
CA LYS A 301 -10.38 0.86 12.11
C LYS A 301 -9.50 0.26 11.01
N ARG A 302 -10.13 -0.48 10.09
CA ARG A 302 -9.49 -1.13 8.95
C ARG A 302 -10.29 -0.83 7.69
N THR A 303 -9.60 -0.44 6.64
CA THR A 303 -10.16 -0.22 5.31
C THR A 303 -9.34 -1.04 4.33
N TYR A 304 -10.01 -1.91 3.58
CA TYR A 304 -9.37 -2.71 2.53
C TYR A 304 -9.40 -1.98 1.20
N ILE A 305 -8.26 -1.96 0.52
CA ILE A 305 -8.16 -1.47 -0.85
C ILE A 305 -8.90 -2.45 -1.76
N GLN A 306 -9.71 -1.91 -2.68
CA GLN A 306 -10.43 -2.73 -3.65
C GLN A 306 -9.47 -3.19 -4.73
N GLU A 307 -9.46 -4.50 -4.97
CA GLU A 307 -8.52 -5.20 -5.83
C GLU A 307 -9.23 -6.29 -6.62
N THR A 308 -8.74 -6.57 -7.81
CA THR A 308 -9.25 -7.62 -8.69
C THR A 308 -8.19 -8.68 -9.04
N THR A 309 -8.60 -9.67 -9.83
CA THR A 309 -7.72 -10.66 -10.45
C THR A 309 -7.78 -10.50 -11.97
N PHE A 310 -6.62 -10.59 -12.61
CA PHE A 310 -6.49 -10.66 -14.06
C PHE A 310 -5.92 -12.03 -14.42
N ASP A 311 -6.65 -12.83 -15.18
CA ASP A 311 -6.20 -14.18 -15.56
C ASP A 311 -6.46 -14.47 -17.04
N GLU A 312 -5.78 -15.51 -17.55
CA GLU A 312 -5.87 -15.97 -18.94
C GLU A 312 -7.28 -16.42 -19.39
N PHE A 313 -8.25 -16.52 -18.47
CA PHE A 313 -9.63 -16.85 -18.80
C PHE A 313 -10.52 -15.61 -18.95
N GLY A 314 -10.01 -14.42 -18.63
CA GLY A 314 -10.70 -13.15 -18.77
C GLY A 314 -10.49 -12.47 -20.12
N ASP A 315 -11.15 -11.32 -20.30
CA ASP A 315 -10.93 -10.43 -21.44
C ASP A 315 -9.70 -9.54 -21.19
N LEU A 316 -8.54 -9.98 -21.69
CA LEU A 316 -7.25 -9.32 -21.47
C LEU A 316 -7.13 -7.95 -22.18
N ASP A 317 -7.91 -7.73 -23.25
CA ASP A 317 -7.92 -6.46 -23.99
C ASP A 317 -8.67 -5.36 -23.24
N SER A 318 -9.58 -5.75 -22.33
CA SER A 318 -10.33 -4.82 -21.49
C SER A 318 -9.52 -4.24 -20.31
N ILE A 319 -8.36 -4.83 -20.02
CA ILE A 319 -7.53 -4.40 -18.90
C ILE A 319 -6.96 -3.01 -19.21
N ALA A 320 -7.32 -2.01 -18.42
CA ALA A 320 -6.77 -0.67 -18.56
C ALA A 320 -5.25 -0.66 -18.31
N ASN A 321 -4.52 0.20 -19.01
CA ASN A 321 -3.11 0.44 -18.71
C ASN A 321 -2.95 0.89 -17.25
N ARG A 322 -2.03 0.23 -16.55
CA ARG A 322 -1.77 0.40 -15.13
C ARG A 322 -0.96 1.68 -14.88
N GLY A 323 0.00 1.96 -15.77
CA GLY A 323 0.82 3.16 -15.72
C GLY A 323 1.84 3.19 -14.58
N TYR A 324 2.13 2.04 -13.98
CA TYR A 324 3.13 1.84 -12.93
C TYR A 324 3.74 0.45 -13.01
#